data_AF-A0A973GZ81-F1
#
_entry.id   AF-A0A973GZ81-F1
#
_cell.length_a   1.000
_cell.length_b   1.000
_cell.length_c   1.000
_cell.angle_alpha   90.00
_cell.angle_beta   90.00
_cell.angle_gamma   90.00
#
_symmetry.space_group_name_H-M   'P 1'
#
loop_
_entity.id
_entity.type
_entity.pdbx_description
1 polymer ?
#
loop_
_entity_poly.entity_id
_entity_poly.type
_entity_poly.pdbx_seq_one_letter_code
_entity_poly.pdbx_strand_id
1 'polypeptide(L)'
;MPIGTITALRAQAHDSQRVNVFLDGEFAIGVSLNTLVREGLAVGQQLDEAGWARLEATEQVDKTLQAAMRLIDSRPRSVAELRQRLRRKEFPDTAIDQAVARLSD
;
A
#
# COMPACT_ATOMS: atom_id res chain seq x y z
N MET A 1 -15.90 1.83 -5.00
CA MET A 1 -14.99 2.65 -4.18
C MET A 1 -15.83 3.20 -3.04
N PRO A 2 -15.62 2.79 -1.79
CA PRO A 2 -16.34 3.36 -0.67
C PRO A 2 -15.90 4.80 -0.44
N ILE A 3 -16.88 5.67 -0.20
CA ILE A 3 -16.71 7.03 0.29
C ILE A 3 -17.33 7.11 1.67
N GLY A 4 -16.82 7.97 2.53
CA GLY A 4 -17.34 8.07 3.90
C GLY A 4 -16.40 8.74 4.87
N THR A 5 -16.73 8.67 6.15
CA THR A 5 -15.89 9.20 7.23
C THR A 5 -15.07 8.09 7.85
N ILE A 6 -13.77 8.31 8.03
CA ILE A 6 -12.92 7.39 8.78
C ILE A 6 -13.39 7.40 10.23
N THR A 7 -13.97 6.29 10.66
CA THR A 7 -14.55 6.12 12.00
C THR A 7 -13.61 5.37 12.94
N ALA A 8 -12.71 4.54 12.40
CA ALA A 8 -11.69 3.87 13.18
C ALA A 8 -10.44 3.51 12.35
N LEU A 9 -9.31 3.51 13.04
CA LEU A 9 -8.03 2.97 12.59
C LEU A 9 -7.57 1.98 13.65
N ARG A 10 -7.42 0.70 13.28
CA ARG A 10 -7.07 -0.37 14.24
C ARG A 10 -5.90 -1.19 13.73
N ALA A 11 -4.85 -1.36 14.54
CA ALA A 11 -3.78 -2.30 14.23
C ALA A 11 -4.33 -3.71 13.98
N GLN A 12 -3.77 -4.44 13.00
CA GLN A 12 -4.18 -5.81 12.73
C GLN A 12 -3.67 -6.76 13.81
N ALA A 13 -4.48 -7.75 14.20
CA ALA A 13 -4.17 -8.65 15.32
C ALA A 13 -2.87 -9.44 15.15
N HIS A 14 -2.52 -9.80 13.92
CA HIS A 14 -1.35 -10.62 13.60
C HIS A 14 -0.23 -9.85 12.89
N ASP A 15 -0.43 -8.55 12.62
CA ASP A 15 0.54 -7.71 11.91
C ASP A 15 0.43 -6.26 12.41
N SER A 16 1.31 -5.90 13.35
CA SER A 16 1.35 -4.55 13.93
C SER A 16 1.81 -3.47 12.93
N GLN A 17 2.37 -3.87 11.78
CA GLN A 17 2.78 -2.95 10.72
C GLN A 17 1.63 -2.62 9.76
N ARG A 18 0.43 -3.13 10.04
CA ARG A 18 -0.78 -2.90 9.25
C ARG A 18 -1.94 -2.43 10.09
N VAL A 19 -2.75 -1.58 9.47
CA VAL A 19 -3.90 -0.91 10.10
C VAL A 19 -5.13 -1.13 9.24
N ASN A 20 -6.20 -1.62 9.87
CA ASN A 20 -7.53 -1.66 9.31
C ASN A 20 -8.17 -0.28 9.39
N VAL A 21 -8.63 0.22 8.24
CA VAL A 21 -9.36 1.47 8.08
C VAL A 21 -10.86 1.15 8.01
N PHE A 22 -11.65 1.85 8.83
CA PHE A 22 -13.10 1.72 8.86
C PHE A 22 -13.75 3.01 8.38
N LEU A 23 -14.66 2.90 7.41
CA LEU A 23 -15.49 4.00 6.89
C LEU A 23 -16.92 3.80 7.39
N ASP A 24 -17.47 4.82 8.06
CA ASP A 24 -18.85 4.83 8.55
C ASP A 24 -19.23 3.55 9.37
N GLY A 25 -18.27 3.02 10.13
CA GLY A 25 -18.43 1.83 10.97
C GLY A 25 -18.08 0.51 10.29
N GLU A 26 -17.90 0.49 8.96
CA GLU A 26 -17.61 -0.71 8.18
C GLU A 26 -16.13 -0.81 7.79
N PHE A 27 -15.61 -2.03 7.74
CA PHE A 27 -14.24 -2.26 7.27
C PHE A 27 -14.13 -1.89 5.78
N ALA A 28 -13.17 -1.03 5.45
CA ALA A 28 -12.95 -0.58 4.08
C ALA A 28 -11.67 -1.19 3.46
N ILE A 29 -10.51 -0.98 4.09
CA ILE A 29 -9.22 -1.45 3.58
C ILE A 29 -8.20 -1.66 4.71
N GLY A 30 -7.29 -2.62 4.53
CA GLY A 30 -6.11 -2.76 5.37
C GLY A 30 -4.89 -2.15 4.69
N VAL A 31 -4.23 -1.20 5.34
CA VAL A 31 -3.08 -0.44 4.81
C VAL A 31 -1.84 -0.62 5.68
N SER A 32 -0.65 -0.40 5.12
CA SER A 32 0.58 -0.37 5.92
C SER A 32 0.71 0.91 6.75
N LEU A 33 1.57 0.90 7.76
CA LEU A 33 1.91 2.13 8.50
C LEU A 33 2.52 3.20 7.59
N ASN A 34 3.29 2.81 6.57
CA ASN A 34 3.84 3.74 5.59
C ASN A 34 2.74 4.44 4.81
N THR A 35 1.75 3.68 4.33
CA THR A 35 0.59 4.23 3.62
C THR A 35 -0.22 5.16 4.53
N LEU A 36 -0.48 4.75 5.77
CA LEU A 36 -1.20 5.55 6.75
C LEU A 36 -0.53 6.92 6.96
N VAL A 37 0.79 6.94 7.13
CA VAL A 37 1.55 8.18 7.32
C VAL A 37 1.61 9.01 6.05
N ARG A 38 1.84 8.39 4.89
CA ARG A 38 1.92 9.08 3.58
C ARG A 38 0.61 9.76 3.19
N GLU A 39 -0.52 9.08 3.41
CA GLU A 39 -1.86 9.61 3.11
C GLU A 39 -2.44 10.44 4.26
N GLY A 40 -1.75 10.50 5.40
CA GLY A 40 -2.17 11.30 6.56
C GLY A 40 -3.51 10.88 7.14
N LEU A 41 -3.82 9.58 7.15
CA LEU A 41 -5.14 9.08 7.54
C LEU A 41 -5.42 9.34 9.02
N ALA A 42 -6.57 9.94 9.31
CA ALA A 42 -7.02 10.22 10.68
C ALA A 42 -8.52 9.95 10.87
N VAL A 43 -8.92 9.59 12.10
CA VAL A 43 -10.33 9.47 12.46
C VAL A 43 -11.02 10.83 12.35
N GLY A 44 -12.22 10.86 11.77
CA GLY A 44 -12.97 12.07 11.45
C GLY A 44 -12.66 12.65 10.07
N GLN A 45 -11.66 12.12 9.36
CA GLN A 45 -11.36 12.52 7.99
C GLN A 45 -12.41 11.98 7.02
N GLN A 46 -12.80 12.80 6.06
CA GLN A 46 -13.69 12.41 4.97
C GLN A 46 -12.85 11.88 3.80
N LEU A 47 -13.27 10.74 3.26
CA LEU A 47 -12.63 10.07 2.13
C LEU A 47 -13.60 10.05 0.96
N ASP A 48 -13.28 10.82 -0.07
CA ASP A 48 -14.01 10.88 -1.34
C ASP A 48 -13.43 9.89 -2.36
N GLU A 49 -14.03 9.81 -3.56
CA GLU A 49 -13.59 8.87 -4.60
C GLU A 49 -12.13 9.09 -5.00
N ALA A 50 -11.72 10.35 -5.13
CA ALA A 50 -10.36 10.70 -5.48
C ALA A 50 -9.37 10.32 -4.36
N GLY A 51 -9.74 10.54 -3.10
CA GLY A 51 -8.99 10.13 -1.93
C GLY A 51 -8.87 8.62 -1.81
N TRP A 52 -9.96 7.89 -2.05
CA TRP A 52 -9.94 6.43 -2.10
C TRP A 52 -8.99 5.89 -3.18
N ALA A 53 -9.08 6.42 -4.40
CA ALA A 53 -8.22 6.00 -5.50
C ALA A 53 -6.73 6.29 -5.22
N ARG A 54 -6.41 7.44 -4.61
CA ARG A 54 -5.05 7.75 -4.16
C ARG A 54 -4.57 6.79 -3.07
N LEU A 55 -5.42 6.50 -2.08
CA LEU A 55 -5.10 5.58 -0.99
C LEU A 55 -4.80 4.17 -1.51
N GLU A 56 -5.64 3.64 -2.39
CA GLU A 56 -5.42 2.33 -3.03
C GLU A 56 -4.12 2.30 -3.83
N ALA A 57 -3.84 3.36 -4.60
CA ALA A 57 -2.61 3.45 -5.36
C ALA A 57 -1.38 3.47 -4.46
N THR A 58 -1.38 4.29 -3.39
CA THR A 58 -0.26 4.37 -2.44
C THR A 58 -0.03 3.04 -1.73
N GLU A 59 -1.09 2.36 -1.27
CA GLU A 59 -0.98 1.04 -0.66
C GLU A 59 -0.44 -0.01 -1.64
N GLN A 60 -0.88 0.02 -2.89
CA GLN A 60 -0.41 -0.91 -3.90
C GLN A 60 1.08 -0.73 -4.20
N VAL A 61 1.55 0.51 -4.27
CA VAL A 61 2.97 0.82 -4.47
C VAL A 61 3.78 0.37 -3.25
N ASP A 62 3.32 0.62 -2.02
CA ASP A 62 4.02 0.18 -0.82
C ASP A 62 4.10 -1.35 -0.73
N LYS A 63 3.01 -2.08 -1.00
CA LYS A 63 3.04 -3.56 -1.11
C LYS A 63 4.04 -4.05 -2.15
N THR A 64 4.09 -3.39 -3.31
CA THR A 64 5.01 -3.73 -4.40
C THR A 64 6.46 -3.49 -3.97
N LEU A 65 6.74 -2.36 -3.32
CA LEU A 65 8.05 -2.03 -2.77
C LEU A 65 8.50 -3.04 -1.71
N GLN A 66 7.64 -3.39 -0.75
CA GLN A 66 7.94 -4.40 0.27
C GLN A 66 8.21 -5.77 -0.36
N ALA A 67 7.45 -6.16 -1.38
CA ALA A 67 7.71 -7.39 -2.13
C ALA A 67 9.05 -7.33 -2.88
N ALA A 68 9.41 -6.19 -3.45
CA ALA A 68 10.67 -5.97 -4.13
C ALA A 68 11.86 -6.05 -3.16
N MET A 69 11.76 -5.39 -2.00
CA MET A 69 12.78 -5.44 -0.95
C MET A 69 13.02 -6.88 -0.49
N ARG A 70 11.97 -7.66 -0.21
CA ARG A 70 12.12 -9.10 0.12
C ARG A 70 12.82 -9.91 -0.96
N LEU A 71 12.58 -9.60 -2.24
CA LEU A 71 13.25 -10.27 -3.35
C LEU A 71 14.75 -9.93 -3.40
N ILE A 72 15.12 -8.68 -3.11
CA ILE A 72 16.51 -8.22 -3.09
C ILE A 72 17.24 -8.77 -1.86
N ASP A 73 16.58 -8.79 -0.70
CA ASP A 73 17.15 -9.27 0.56
C ASP A 73 17.54 -10.75 0.48
N SER A 74 16.79 -11.54 -0.30
CA SER A 74 17.15 -12.95 -0.55
C SER A 74 18.45 -13.14 -1.34
N ARG A 75 18.74 -12.24 -2.30
CA ARG A 75 19.99 -12.15 -3.10
C ARG A 75 19.91 -10.94 -4.05
N PRO A 76 21.05 -10.42 -4.53
CA PRO A 76 21.06 -9.42 -5.59
C PRO A 76 20.29 -9.86 -6.84
N ARG A 77 19.52 -8.94 -7.44
CA ARG A 77 18.75 -9.14 -8.67
C ARG A 77 18.89 -7.93 -9.58
N SER A 78 18.84 -8.15 -10.88
CA SER A 78 18.73 -7.03 -11.83
C SER A 78 17.33 -6.41 -11.80
N VAL A 79 17.22 -5.16 -12.24
CA VAL A 79 15.92 -4.47 -12.38
C VAL A 79 14.95 -5.26 -13.28
N ALA A 80 15.45 -5.88 -14.36
CA ALA A 80 14.64 -6.70 -15.25
C ALA A 80 14.09 -7.96 -14.55
N GLU A 81 14.94 -8.66 -13.78
CA GLU A 81 14.54 -9.82 -12.98
C GLU A 81 13.51 -9.44 -11.91
N LEU A 82 13.70 -8.27 -11.27
CA LEU A 82 12.80 -7.74 -10.25
C LEU A 82 11.41 -7.44 -10.84
N ARG A 83 11.35 -6.67 -11.94
CA ARG A 83 10.10 -6.38 -12.66
C ARG A 83 9.37 -7.65 -13.08
N GLN A 84 10.09 -8.62 -13.65
CA GLN A 84 9.49 -9.89 -14.07
C GLN A 84 8.87 -10.64 -12.88
N ARG A 85 9.56 -10.69 -11.74
CA ARG A 85 9.04 -11.37 -10.54
C ARG A 85 7.85 -10.65 -9.92
N LEU A 86 7.84 -9.31 -9.93
CA LEU A 86 6.70 -8.54 -9.42
C LEU A 86 5.48 -8.70 -10.32
N ARG A 87 5.64 -8.72 -11.65
CA ARG A 87 4.57 -9.04 -12.60
C ARG A 87 3.98 -10.43 -12.38
N ARG A 88 4.83 -11.44 -12.13
CA ARG A 88 4.39 -12.80 -11.76
C ARG A 88 3.63 -12.86 -10.43
N LYS A 89 3.81 -11.86 -9.56
CA LYS A 89 3.04 -11.68 -8.33
C LYS A 89 1.81 -10.79 -8.55
N GLU A 90 1.47 -10.49 -9.80
CA GLU A 90 0.29 -9.74 -10.22
C GLU A 90 0.25 -8.29 -9.71
N PHE A 91 1.42 -7.70 -9.43
CA PHE A 91 1.49 -6.27 -9.18
C PHE A 91 1.27 -5.48 -10.48
N PRO A 92 0.48 -4.39 -10.47
CA PRO A 92 0.29 -3.51 -11.63
C PRO A 92 1.61 -2.91 -12.10
N ASP A 93 1.79 -2.76 -13.41
CA ASP A 93 3.00 -2.18 -13.99
C ASP A 93 3.31 -0.78 -13.43
N THR A 94 2.28 0.04 -13.21
CA THR A 94 2.42 1.37 -12.60
C THR A 94 3.02 1.31 -11.18
N ALA A 95 2.60 0.35 -10.37
CA ALA A 95 3.13 0.14 -9.02
C ALA A 95 4.56 -0.43 -9.06
N ILE A 96 4.85 -1.30 -10.02
CA ILE A 96 6.19 -1.85 -10.25
C ILE A 96 7.16 -0.74 -10.63
N ASP A 97 6.80 0.12 -11.58
CA ASP A 97 7.69 1.20 -12.02
C ASP A 97 7.97 2.20 -10.90
N GLN A 98 6.96 2.57 -10.10
CA GLN A 98 7.16 3.43 -8.94
C GLN A 98 8.01 2.77 -7.84
N ALA A 99 7.82 1.47 -7.59
CA ALA A 99 8.63 0.75 -6.62
C ALA A 99 10.10 0.65 -7.06
N VAL A 100 10.34 0.35 -8.34
CA VAL A 100 11.70 0.28 -8.91
C VAL A 100 12.40 1.64 -8.87
N ALA A 101 11.68 2.72 -9.18
CA ALA A 101 12.22 4.08 -9.08
C ALA A 101 12.71 4.37 -7.65
N ARG A 102 11.88 4.08 -6.64
CA ARG A 102 12.22 4.28 -5.22
C ARG A 102 13.41 3.45 -4.70
N LEU A 103 13.76 2.36 -5.38
CA LEU A 103 14.91 1.52 -5.02
C LEU A 103 16.21 1.99 -5.67
N SER A 104 16.12 2.91 -6.62
CA SER A 104 17.26 3.43 -7.39
C SER A 104 17.67 4.84 -6.96
N ASP A 105 16.86 5.48 -6.11
CA ASP A 105 17.12 6.76 -5.44
C ASP A 105 17.97 6.55 -4.17
#